data_AF-A0A959QMN7-F1
#
_entry.id   AF-A0A959QMN7-F1
#
_cell.length_a   1.000
_cell.length_b   1.000
_cell.length_c   1.000
_cell.angle_alpha   90.00
_cell.angle_beta   90.00
_cell.angle_gamma   90.00
#
_symmetry.space_group_name_H-M   'P 1'
#
loop_
_entity.id
_entity.type
_entity.pdbx_description
1 polymer ?
#
loop_
_entity_poly.entity_id
_entity_poly.type
_entity_poly.pdbx_seq_one_letter_code
_entity_poly.pdbx_strand_id
1 'polypeptide(L)'
;MTEYRSYNYNSSSPFGGIITLLLFILIFAGLFYVAKGVFYILTAVAPILFIITLFLDYKVILNYGKYLIDTLKQKPLTGLVMMVFTFFGFPLVAAYLFFKALLNRKINSMAQQYGDNATQGGYIEYEEVKNENELEDFLELPDKLPSESRNQSSDYDQLFK
;
A
#
# COMPACT_ATOMS: atom_id res chain seq x y z
N MET A 1 -36.29 -20.17 -43.50
CA MET A 1 -36.11 -18.70 -43.66
C MET A 1 -36.33 -18.09 -42.28
N THR A 2 -35.26 -17.63 -41.62
CA THR A 2 -35.31 -17.14 -40.23
C THR A 2 -35.20 -15.62 -40.24
N GLU A 3 -36.25 -14.93 -39.79
CA GLU A 3 -36.22 -13.48 -39.61
C GLU A 3 -35.63 -13.14 -38.24
N TYR A 4 -34.58 -12.33 -38.23
CA TYR A 4 -34.02 -11.74 -37.01
C TYR A 4 -34.76 -10.44 -36.73
N ARG A 5 -35.50 -10.38 -35.61
CA ARG A 5 -36.05 -9.12 -35.08
C ARG A 5 -34.91 -8.28 -34.51
N SER A 6 -34.48 -7.26 -35.24
CA SER A 6 -33.62 -6.21 -34.71
C SER A 6 -34.47 -5.23 -33.89
N TYR A 7 -34.37 -5.32 -32.56
CA TYR A 7 -34.93 -4.30 -31.69
C TYR A 7 -34.01 -3.07 -31.72
N ASN A 8 -34.33 -2.11 -32.58
CA ASN A 8 -33.67 -0.81 -32.58
C ASN A 8 -34.19 0.02 -31.40
N TYR A 9 -33.47 -0.03 -30.28
CA TYR A 9 -33.75 0.75 -29.07
C TYR A 9 -33.12 2.15 -29.17
N ASN A 10 -33.38 2.87 -30.25
CA ASN A 10 -32.98 4.28 -30.36
C ASN A 10 -34.17 5.20 -30.07
N SER A 11 -34.61 5.21 -28.81
CA SER A 11 -35.45 6.27 -28.28
C SER A 11 -34.59 7.14 -27.36
N SER A 12 -33.78 8.02 -27.96
CA SER A 12 -33.12 9.12 -27.27
C SER A 12 -34.17 10.16 -26.83
N SER A 13 -35.02 9.77 -25.88
CA SER A 13 -35.92 10.72 -25.23
C SER A 13 -35.04 11.65 -24.38
N PRO A 14 -35.11 12.98 -24.57
CA PRO A 14 -34.36 13.94 -23.76
C PRO A 14 -34.70 13.83 -22.26
N PHE A 15 -35.84 13.20 -21.93
CA PHE A 15 -36.26 12.90 -20.57
C PHE A 15 -35.55 11.69 -19.94
N GLY A 16 -35.02 10.74 -20.73
CA GLY A 16 -34.28 9.58 -20.21
C GLY A 16 -32.96 9.96 -19.52
N GLY A 17 -32.27 10.97 -20.06
CA GLY A 17 -31.08 11.55 -19.43
C GLY A 17 -31.41 12.26 -18.11
N ILE A 18 -32.52 13.00 -18.08
CA ILE A 18 -32.96 13.73 -16.88
C ILE A 18 -33.36 12.75 -15.77
N ILE A 19 -34.11 11.69 -16.09
CA ILE A 19 -34.49 10.65 -15.13
C ILE A 19 -33.25 9.93 -14.56
N THR A 20 -32.29 9.59 -15.42
CA THR A 20 -31.01 8.97 -15.00
C THR A 20 -30.21 9.89 -14.09
N LEU A 21 -30.13 11.19 -14.43
CA LEU A 21 -29.48 12.20 -13.60
C LEU A 21 -30.17 12.34 -12.23
N LEU A 22 -31.50 12.36 -12.21
CA LEU A 22 -32.29 12.47 -10.97
C LEU A 22 -32.09 11.25 -10.08
N LEU A 23 -32.07 10.05 -10.66
CA LEU A 23 -31.74 8.81 -9.95
C LEU A 23 -30.31 8.86 -9.38
N PHE A 24 -29.33 9.32 -10.17
CA PHE A 24 -27.95 9.47 -9.72
C PHE A 24 -27.85 10.44 -8.53
N ILE A 25 -28.51 11.60 -8.61
CA ILE A 25 -28.59 12.56 -7.51
C ILE A 25 -29.22 11.93 -6.26
N LEU A 26 -30.30 11.16 -6.42
CA LEU A 26 -30.97 10.48 -5.32
C LEU A 26 -30.05 9.45 -4.64
N ILE A 27 -29.32 8.65 -5.42
CA ILE A 27 -28.36 7.67 -4.91
C ILE A 27 -27.24 8.38 -4.14
N PHE A 28 -26.63 9.41 -4.72
CA PHE A 28 -25.56 10.17 -4.07
C PHE A 28 -26.05 10.90 -2.82
N ALA A 29 -27.27 11.43 -2.82
CA ALA A 29 -27.89 12.00 -1.63
C ALA A 29 -28.07 10.94 -0.54
N GLY A 30 -28.54 9.74 -0.90
CA GLY A 30 -28.62 8.60 0.01
C GLY A 30 -27.26 8.23 0.61
N LEU A 31 -26.23 8.08 -0.23
CA LEU A 31 -24.86 7.81 0.21
C LEU A 31 -24.33 8.93 1.13
N PHE A 32 -24.64 10.19 0.83
CA PHE A 32 -24.24 11.32 1.67
C PHE A 32 -24.83 11.23 3.07
N TYR A 33 -26.10 10.86 3.22
CA TYR A 33 -26.71 10.66 4.54
C TYR A 33 -26.10 9.48 5.30
N VAL A 34 -25.82 8.37 4.61
CA VAL A 34 -25.12 7.22 5.22
C VAL A 34 -23.73 7.63 5.67
N ALA A 35 -22.94 8.26 4.80
CA ALA A 35 -21.61 8.75 5.10
C ALA A 35 -21.62 9.74 6.27
N LYS A 36 -22.59 10.66 6.32
CA LYS A 36 -22.78 11.59 7.44
C LYS A 36 -23.08 10.84 8.74
N GLY A 37 -23.92 9.82 8.71
CA GLY A 37 -24.22 8.99 9.88
C GLY A 37 -22.98 8.26 10.39
N VAL A 38 -22.23 7.60 9.49
CA VAL A 38 -20.96 6.94 9.83
C VAL A 38 -19.96 7.94 10.39
N PHE A 39 -19.81 9.10 9.74
CA PHE A 39 -18.89 10.14 10.18
C PHE A 39 -19.29 10.71 11.55
N TYR A 40 -20.58 10.85 11.84
CA TYR A 40 -21.07 11.29 13.14
C TYR A 40 -20.67 10.31 14.26
N ILE A 41 -20.93 9.01 14.06
CA ILE A 41 -20.52 7.96 15.00
C ILE A 41 -19.00 7.95 15.14
N LEU A 42 -18.30 8.00 14.01
CA LEU A 42 -16.85 7.97 13.98
C LEU A 42 -16.25 9.16 14.71
N THR A 43 -16.84 10.35 14.61
CA THR A 43 -16.40 11.55 15.35
C THR A 43 -16.52 11.35 16.86
N ALA A 44 -17.61 10.72 17.32
CA ALA A 44 -17.81 10.43 18.74
C ALA A 44 -16.78 9.42 19.28
N VAL A 45 -16.42 8.40 18.50
CA VAL A 45 -15.47 7.34 18.92
C VAL A 45 -14.01 7.70 18.61
N ALA A 46 -13.76 8.60 17.66
CA ALA A 46 -12.43 9.04 17.23
C ALA A 46 -11.47 9.41 18.36
N PRO A 47 -11.83 10.23 19.38
CA PRO A 47 -10.90 10.53 20.47
C PRO A 47 -10.47 9.26 21.22
N ILE A 48 -11.39 8.32 21.42
CA ILE A 48 -11.10 7.03 22.06
C ILE A 48 -10.17 6.19 21.16
N LEU A 49 -10.48 6.08 19.86
CA LEU A 49 -9.61 5.35 18.91
C LEU A 49 -8.20 5.94 18.86
N PHE A 50 -8.08 7.27 18.88
CA PHE A 50 -6.80 7.94 18.86
C PHE A 50 -5.98 7.63 20.12
N ILE A 51 -6.60 7.67 21.30
CA ILE A 51 -5.96 7.30 22.56
C ILE A 51 -5.54 5.82 22.53
N ILE A 52 -6.41 4.90 22.10
CA ILE A 52 -6.08 3.48 22.00
C ILE A 52 -4.90 3.27 21.04
N THR A 53 -4.88 3.98 19.91
CA THR A 53 -3.77 3.91 18.94
C THR A 53 -2.45 4.32 19.58
N LEU A 54 -2.46 5.36 20.42
CA LEU A 54 -1.26 5.83 21.12
C LEU A 54 -0.71 4.75 22.06
N PHE A 55 -1.57 4.01 22.76
CA PHE A 55 -1.15 2.89 23.61
C PHE A 55 -0.77 1.63 22.82
N LEU A 56 -1.42 1.39 21.68
CA LEU A 56 -1.20 0.19 20.87
C LEU A 56 0.12 0.25 20.10
N ASP A 57 0.37 1.36 19.42
CA ASP A 57 1.62 1.64 18.71
C ASP A 57 1.75 3.15 18.44
N TYR A 58 2.32 3.89 19.40
CA TYR A 58 2.55 5.33 19.27
C TYR A 58 3.42 5.70 18.05
N LYS A 59 4.23 4.77 17.53
CA LYS A 59 5.08 5.03 16.36
C LYS A 59 4.24 5.27 15.11
N VAL A 60 3.05 4.67 15.03
CA VAL A 60 2.12 4.90 13.90
C VAL A 60 1.72 6.38 13.81
N ILE A 61 1.44 7.01 14.95
CA ILE A 61 1.08 8.42 15.04
C ILE A 61 2.30 9.30 14.70
N LEU A 62 3.47 8.99 15.27
CA LEU A 62 4.70 9.75 15.01
C LEU A 62 5.11 9.68 13.53
N ASN A 63 5.04 8.49 12.93
CA ASN A 63 5.36 8.29 11.52
C ASN A 63 4.38 9.04 10.60
N TYR A 64 3.11 9.09 10.97
CA TYR A 64 2.12 9.89 10.25
C TYR A 64 2.38 11.41 10.37
N GLY A 65 2.70 11.90 11.57
CA GLY A 65 3.08 13.30 11.78
C GLY A 65 4.36 13.66 11.01
N LYS A 66 5.36 12.79 11.04
CA LYS A 66 6.59 12.94 10.24
C LYS A 66 6.27 13.00 8.75
N TYR A 67 5.42 12.09 8.25
CA TYR A 67 4.97 12.08 6.87
C TYR A 67 4.29 13.41 6.47
N LEU A 68 3.46 13.99 7.33
CA LEU A 68 2.82 15.29 7.05
C LEU A 68 3.85 16.42 6.93
N ILE A 69 4.82 16.48 7.86
CA ILE A 69 5.88 17.50 7.86
C ILE A 69 6.79 17.33 6.63
N ASP A 70 7.20 16.11 6.32
CA ASP A 70 8.05 15.81 5.18
C ASP A 70 7.31 16.16 3.87
N THR A 71 6.01 15.86 3.78
CA THR A 71 5.17 16.26 2.64
C THR A 71 5.06 17.76 2.51
N LEU A 72 4.90 18.50 3.62
CA LEU A 72 4.87 19.96 3.60
C LEU A 72 6.19 20.57 3.13
N LYS A 73 7.33 20.00 3.54
CA LYS A 73 8.65 20.47 3.12
C LYS A 73 8.91 20.21 1.64
N GLN A 74 8.53 19.04 1.13
CA GLN A 74 8.77 18.65 -0.26
C GLN A 74 7.76 19.28 -1.24
N LYS A 75 6.49 19.32 -0.84
CA LYS A 75 5.35 19.78 -1.65
C LYS A 75 4.41 20.62 -0.79
N PRO A 76 4.68 21.92 -0.61
CA PRO A 76 3.99 22.76 0.37
C PRO A 76 2.48 22.84 0.14
N LEU A 77 2.03 22.96 -1.12
CA LEU A 77 0.61 22.98 -1.44
C LEU A 77 -0.09 21.67 -1.03
N THR A 78 0.50 20.53 -1.38
CA THR A 78 -0.04 19.22 -1.02
C THR A 78 -0.04 19.00 0.49
N GLY A 79 1.04 19.34 1.17
CA GLY A 79 1.14 19.21 2.63
C GLY A 79 0.13 20.08 3.36
N LEU A 80 -0.14 21.29 2.87
CA LEU A 80 -1.17 22.17 3.44
C LEU A 80 -2.58 21.57 3.27
N VAL A 81 -2.91 21.10 2.06
CA VAL A 81 -4.20 20.43 1.80
C VAL A 81 -4.36 19.21 2.69
N MET A 82 -3.31 18.40 2.85
CA MET A 82 -3.33 17.25 3.76
C MET A 82 -3.55 17.68 5.20
N MET A 83 -2.86 18.69 5.71
CA MET A 83 -3.06 19.16 7.09
C MET A 83 -4.49 19.65 7.34
N VAL A 84 -5.05 20.42 6.40
CA VAL A 84 -6.44 20.86 6.47
C VAL A 84 -7.38 19.65 6.47
N PHE A 85 -7.15 18.69 5.57
CA PHE A 85 -7.91 17.44 5.53
C PHE A 85 -7.76 16.63 6.81
N THR A 86 -6.58 16.57 7.43
CA THR A 86 -6.35 15.87 8.70
C THR A 86 -7.11 16.52 9.83
N PHE A 87 -7.19 17.85 9.86
CA PHE A 87 -7.92 18.57 10.89
C PHE A 87 -9.43 18.35 10.77
N PHE A 88 -10.01 18.57 9.60
CA PHE A 88 -11.46 18.39 9.37
C PHE A 88 -11.87 16.92 9.26
N GLY A 89 -10.99 16.08 8.73
CA GLY A 89 -11.14 14.63 8.58
C GLY A 89 -10.52 13.84 9.72
N PHE A 90 -10.23 14.47 10.86
CA PHE A 90 -9.64 13.79 12.03
C PHE A 90 -10.33 12.48 12.40
N PRO A 91 -11.68 12.36 12.38
CA PRO A 91 -12.34 11.09 12.67
C PRO A 91 -11.92 9.95 11.76
N LEU A 92 -11.80 10.22 10.45
CA LEU A 92 -11.33 9.26 9.46
C LEU A 92 -9.84 8.93 9.66
N VAL A 93 -9.01 9.94 9.96
CA VAL A 93 -7.58 9.74 10.23
C VAL A 93 -7.38 8.90 11.48
N ALA A 94 -8.12 9.16 12.56
CA ALA A 94 -8.04 8.39 13.80
C ALA A 94 -8.40 6.92 13.57
N ALA A 95 -9.49 6.65 12.83
CA ALA A 95 -9.87 5.30 12.44
C ALA A 95 -8.80 4.62 11.59
N TYR A 96 -8.25 5.33 10.60
CA TYR A 96 -7.17 4.82 9.75
C TYR A 96 -5.92 4.46 10.58
N LEU A 97 -5.48 5.34 11.47
CA LEU A 97 -4.30 5.12 12.31
C LEU A 97 -4.52 3.96 13.27
N PHE A 98 -5.71 3.85 13.86
CA PHE A 98 -6.09 2.73 14.72
C PHE A 98 -6.03 1.40 13.96
N PHE A 99 -6.65 1.34 12.78
CA PHE A 99 -6.65 0.14 11.95
C PHE A 99 -5.21 -0.23 11.52
N LYS A 100 -4.41 0.75 11.13
CA LYS A 100 -2.98 0.57 10.80
C LYS A 100 -2.20 0.01 12.00
N ALA A 101 -2.45 0.49 13.20
CA ALA A 101 -1.80 -0.03 14.41
C ALA A 101 -2.23 -1.48 14.72
N LEU A 102 -3.50 -1.83 14.55
CA LEU A 102 -3.96 -3.21 14.68
C LEU A 102 -3.27 -4.15 13.67
N LEU A 103 -3.18 -3.73 12.41
CA LEU A 103 -2.50 -4.48 11.36
C LEU A 103 -1.01 -4.66 11.66
N ASN A 104 -0.32 -3.58 12.02
CA ASN A 104 1.09 -3.64 12.39
C ASN A 104 1.34 -4.63 13.52
N ARG A 105 0.50 -4.62 14.56
CA ARG A 105 0.60 -5.56 15.67
C ARG A 105 0.44 -7.01 15.20
N LYS A 106 -0.55 -7.27 14.33
CA LYS A 106 -0.80 -8.62 13.79
C LYS A 106 0.36 -9.10 12.91
N ILE A 107 0.88 -8.23 12.04
CA ILE A 107 2.03 -8.55 11.17
C ILE A 107 3.27 -8.83 12.02
N ASN A 108 3.56 -8.00 13.02
CA ASN A 108 4.71 -8.21 13.90
C ASN A 108 4.60 -9.51 14.70
N SER A 109 3.41 -9.87 15.19
CA SER A 109 3.22 -11.14 15.88
C SER A 109 3.42 -12.35 14.97
N MET A 110 3.03 -12.26 13.70
CA MET A 110 3.29 -13.30 12.71
C MET A 110 4.77 -13.38 12.39
N ALA A 111 5.42 -12.24 12.11
CA ALA A 111 6.85 -12.18 11.86
C ALA A 111 7.68 -12.75 13.01
N GLN A 112 7.26 -12.52 14.26
CA GLN A 112 7.88 -13.15 15.44
C GLN A 112 7.67 -14.66 15.46
N GLN A 113 6.47 -15.17 15.16
CA GLN A 113 6.24 -16.61 15.08
C GLN A 113 7.10 -17.29 14.00
N TYR A 114 7.27 -16.68 12.84
CA TYR A 114 8.12 -17.23 11.77
C TYR A 114 9.62 -17.02 12.03
N GLY A 115 10.01 -15.90 12.64
CA GLY A 115 11.40 -15.57 12.99
C GLY A 115 11.92 -16.33 14.21
N ASP A 116 11.09 -16.57 15.22
CA ASP A 116 11.45 -17.35 16.41
C ASP A 116 11.61 -18.84 16.06
N ASN A 117 10.86 -19.36 15.08
CA ASN A 117 11.09 -20.70 14.51
C ASN A 117 12.45 -20.84 13.82
N ALA A 118 13.01 -19.74 13.26
CA ALA A 118 14.35 -19.72 12.72
C ALA A 118 15.43 -19.78 13.82
N THR A 119 15.14 -19.22 15.01
CA THR A 119 16.04 -19.32 16.18
C THR A 119 15.89 -20.61 16.97
N GLN A 120 14.74 -21.28 16.88
CA GLN A 120 14.46 -22.57 17.53
C GLN A 120 14.55 -23.75 16.54
N GLY A 121 15.57 -23.79 15.68
CA GLY A 121 15.96 -25.01 14.94
C GLY A 121 14.89 -25.69 14.09
N GLY A 122 13.79 -24.99 13.75
CA GLY A 122 12.74 -25.51 12.90
C GLY A 122 13.11 -25.31 11.43
N TYR A 123 13.14 -26.41 10.66
CA TYR A 123 13.33 -26.36 9.21
C TYR A 123 12.25 -25.46 8.60
N ILE A 124 12.68 -24.36 7.98
CA ILE A 124 11.81 -23.53 7.14
C ILE A 124 11.73 -24.26 5.80
N GLU A 125 10.53 -24.64 5.38
CA GLU A 125 10.32 -25.20 4.05
C GLU A 125 10.62 -24.10 3.03
N TYR A 126 11.71 -24.27 2.28
CA TYR A 126 12.07 -23.35 1.22
C TYR A 126 11.01 -23.44 0.14
N GLU A 127 10.43 -22.30 -0.24
CA GLU A 127 9.69 -22.21 -1.49
C GLU A 127 10.71 -22.40 -2.62
N GLU A 128 10.65 -23.56 -3.30
CA GLU A 128 11.40 -23.77 -4.53
C GLU A 128 10.89 -22.78 -5.57
N VAL A 129 11.60 -21.66 -5.71
CA VAL A 129 11.42 -20.76 -6.84
C VAL A 129 11.78 -21.57 -8.08
N LYS A 130 10.76 -22.01 -8.83
CA LYS A 130 10.94 -22.60 -10.16
C LYS A 130 11.54 -21.53 -11.07
N ASN A 131 12.87 -21.45 -11.04
CA ASN A 131 13.67 -20.70 -11.99
C ASN A 131 13.62 -21.44 -13.33
N GLU A 132 12.48 -21.35 -14.02
CA GLU A 132 12.39 -21.95 -15.34
C GLU A 132 13.05 -21.08 -16.40
N ASN A 133 13.34 -19.78 -16.18
CA ASN A 133 13.91 -18.94 -17.26
C ASN A 133 14.82 -17.73 -16.84
N GLU A 134 15.13 -17.49 -15.56
CA GLU A 134 15.91 -16.29 -15.16
C GLU A 134 17.41 -16.53 -14.86
N LEU A 135 17.86 -17.79 -14.82
CA LEU A 135 19.27 -18.13 -14.51
C LEU A 135 20.19 -18.14 -15.75
N GLU A 136 19.64 -18.17 -16.96
CA GLU A 136 20.45 -18.17 -18.18
C GLU A 136 21.10 -16.79 -18.43
N ASP A 137 20.41 -15.70 -18.09
CA ASP A 137 20.92 -14.32 -18.25
C ASP A 137 21.99 -13.92 -17.23
N PHE A 138 22.06 -14.57 -16.06
CA PHE A 138 23.07 -14.24 -15.04
C PHE A 138 24.43 -14.91 -15.30
N LEU A 139 24.46 -15.97 -16.11
CA LEU A 139 25.67 -16.75 -16.41
C LEU A 139 26.38 -16.31 -17.69
N GLU A 140 25.88 -15.30 -18.41
CA GLU A 140 26.64 -14.63 -19.46
C GLU A 140 27.78 -13.82 -18.85
N LEU A 141 28.94 -14.48 -18.74
CA LEU A 141 30.21 -13.86 -18.41
C LEU A 141 30.47 -12.71 -19.42
N PRO A 142 30.83 -11.50 -18.96
CA PRO A 142 31.26 -10.46 -19.88
C PRO A 142 32.48 -10.94 -20.66
N ASP A 143 32.46 -10.73 -21.98
CA ASP A 143 33.54 -11.12 -22.88
C ASP A 143 34.90 -10.66 -22.32
N LYS A 144 35.84 -11.63 -22.26
CA LYS A 144 37.20 -11.51 -21.72
C LYS A 144 37.76 -10.09 -21.79
N LEU A 145 38.08 -9.52 -20.62
CA LEU A 145 38.93 -8.34 -20.51
C LEU A 145 40.24 -8.58 -21.30
N PRO A 146 40.75 -7.56 -22.02
CA PRO A 146 41.95 -7.71 -22.84
C PRO A 146 43.11 -8.17 -21.95
N SER A 147 43.69 -9.31 -22.29
CA SER A 147 44.83 -9.86 -21.56
C SER A 147 46.05 -8.96 -21.78
N GLU A 148 46.35 -8.09 -20.83
CA GLU A 148 47.66 -7.46 -20.75
C GLU A 148 48.70 -8.54 -20.43
N SER A 149 49.53 -8.86 -21.43
CA SER A 149 50.75 -9.60 -21.17
C SER A 149 51.72 -8.68 -20.41
N ARG A 150 52.09 -9.03 -19.17
CA ARG A 150 53.49 -9.18 -18.72
C ARG A 150 53.63 -9.27 -17.19
N ASN A 151 54.31 -10.35 -16.79
CA ASN A 151 55.30 -10.43 -15.71
C ASN A 151 55.08 -9.54 -14.48
N GLN A 152 54.34 -10.07 -13.51
CA GLN A 152 54.64 -9.87 -12.10
C GLN A 152 54.43 -11.22 -11.40
N SER A 153 55.49 -11.72 -10.75
CA SER A 153 55.40 -12.76 -9.74
C SER A 153 54.31 -12.33 -8.75
N SER A 154 53.20 -13.07 -8.75
CA SER A 154 52.02 -12.73 -7.98
C SER A 154 52.30 -12.87 -6.48
N ASP A 155 52.02 -11.80 -5.75
CA ASP A 155 52.19 -11.66 -4.29
C ASP A 155 51.41 -12.73 -3.48
N TYR A 156 50.49 -13.45 -4.12
CA TYR A 156 49.75 -14.57 -3.53
C TYR A 156 50.63 -15.80 -3.25
N ASP A 157 51.71 -16.01 -4.00
CA ASP A 157 52.59 -17.17 -3.81
C ASP A 157 53.42 -17.07 -2.52
N GLN A 158 53.49 -15.88 -1.92
CA GLN A 158 54.21 -15.64 -0.66
C GLN A 158 53.38 -15.94 0.58
N LEU A 159 52.05 -16.05 0.46
CA LEU A 159 51.14 -16.22 1.61
C LEU A 159 51.05 -17.66 2.12
N PHE A 160 51.63 -18.61 1.39
CA PHE A 160 51.56 -20.03 1.69
C PHE A 160 52.95 -20.66 1.90
N LYS A 161 53.99 -19.84 2.10
CA LYS A 161 55.31 -20.28 2.53
C LYS A 161 55.51 -20.09 4.03
#